data_AF-A0A3B6KN84-F1
#
_entry.id   AF-A0A3B6KN84-F1
#
_cell.length_a   1.000
_cell.length_b   1.000
_cell.length_c   1.000
_cell.angle_alpha   90.00
_cell.angle_beta   90.00
_cell.angle_gamma   90.00
#
_symmetry.space_group_name_H-M   'P 1'
#
loop_
_entity.id
_entity.type
_entity.pdbx_description
1 polymer ?
#
loop_
_entity_poly.entity_id
_entity_poly.type
_entity_poly.pdbx_seq_one_letter_code
_entity_poly.pdbx_strand_id
1 'polypeptide(L)'
;MHECVINIGTALPKSLKHLTIRDTSFGSQDSPCLTSAPGLVTLEVADCHGWTPLFKSLPSLVAAFINTEYVLKGSSGNSFNGYCGHEQCVVCHGIADFVFLEGLSGATNLELTAEYFMIFRTDIEWCPMFSRLKTLLLSDWCMAQYFHGLVFFLKHSPILERLTLEHCTLSKQWYDTTTETYKPKDKFLVSKHLKAVEINHVKGDKRIHLLLKVLAFHGVYSELINFKEKYTS
;
A
#
# COMPACT_ATOMS: atom_id res chain seq x y z
N MET A 1 13.24 -11.70 -25.70
CA MET A 1 13.30 -11.28 -24.29
C MET A 1 14.09 -12.34 -23.55
N HIS A 2 15.19 -11.96 -22.90
CA HIS A 2 15.89 -12.87 -21.99
C HIS A 2 15.10 -12.88 -20.68
N GLU A 3 14.43 -13.98 -20.37
CA GLU A 3 13.81 -14.18 -19.06
C GLU A 3 14.94 -14.23 -18.02
N CYS A 4 15.04 -13.19 -17.20
CA CYS A 4 15.94 -13.19 -16.04
C CYS A 4 15.27 -14.01 -14.94
N VAL A 5 15.58 -15.31 -14.88
CA VAL A 5 15.11 -16.17 -13.78
C VAL A 5 15.98 -15.88 -12.57
N ILE A 6 15.55 -14.93 -11.74
CA ILE A 6 16.17 -14.74 -10.43
C ILE A 6 15.68 -15.87 -9.53
N ASN A 7 16.51 -16.91 -9.37
CA ASN A 7 16.30 -17.89 -8.31
C ASN A 7 16.64 -17.20 -6.98
N ILE A 8 15.67 -16.48 -6.41
CA ILE A 8 15.87 -15.83 -5.12
C ILE A 8 15.84 -16.96 -4.09
N GLY A 9 17.04 -17.40 -3.67
CA GLY A 9 17.16 -18.22 -2.47
C GLY A 9 16.51 -17.53 -1.28
N THR A 10 16.35 -18.22 -0.15
CA THR A 10 15.63 -17.70 1.04
C THR A 10 16.16 -16.37 1.61
N ALA A 11 17.34 -15.91 1.19
CA ALA A 11 17.88 -14.59 1.53
C ALA A 11 18.72 -13.97 0.40
N LEU A 12 18.63 -12.65 0.26
CA LEU A 12 19.48 -11.85 -0.62
C LEU A 12 20.84 -11.53 0.05
N PRO A 13 21.91 -11.28 -0.72
CA PRO A 13 23.24 -10.98 -0.17
C PRO A 13 23.23 -9.77 0.76
N LYS A 14 23.96 -9.83 1.89
CA LYS A 14 24.12 -8.70 2.83
C LYS A 14 24.76 -7.45 2.21
N SER A 15 25.54 -7.63 1.15
CA SER A 15 26.16 -6.55 0.39
C SER A 15 25.17 -5.80 -0.50
N LEU A 16 24.01 -6.39 -0.81
CA LEU A 16 22.98 -5.75 -1.63
C LEU A 16 22.34 -4.60 -0.85
N LYS A 17 22.50 -3.38 -1.36
CA LYS A 17 21.97 -2.14 -0.75
C LYS A 17 20.75 -1.60 -1.48
N HIS A 18 20.66 -1.82 -2.79
CA HIS A 18 19.63 -1.27 -3.64
C HIS A 18 19.08 -2.39 -4.51
N LEU A 19 17.76 -2.50 -4.56
CA LEU A 19 17.06 -3.48 -5.38
C LEU A 19 15.93 -2.77 -6.11
N THR A 20 15.96 -2.87 -7.44
CA THR A 20 14.89 -2.41 -8.32
C THR A 20 14.39 -3.59 -9.13
N ILE A 21 13.09 -3.82 -9.07
CA ILE A 21 12.37 -4.84 -9.82
C ILE A 21 11.31 -4.10 -10.63
N ARG A 22 11.44 -4.13 -11.95
CA ARG A 22 10.50 -3.52 -12.90
C ARG A 22 10.16 -4.50 -14.01
N ASP A 23 8.98 -4.35 -14.60
CA ASP A 23 8.56 -5.07 -15.81
C ASP A 23 8.80 -6.60 -15.74
N THR A 24 8.62 -7.17 -14.54
CA THR A 24 8.97 -8.57 -14.25
C THR A 24 7.72 -9.41 -14.05
N SER A 25 7.68 -10.58 -14.68
CA SER A 25 6.60 -11.56 -14.52
C SER A 25 6.99 -12.65 -13.53
N PHE A 26 6.22 -12.79 -12.46
CA PHE A 26 6.36 -13.85 -11.46
C PHE A 26 5.37 -14.99 -11.76
N GLY A 27 5.86 -16.22 -11.86
CA GLY A 27 5.03 -17.38 -12.22
C GLY A 27 3.98 -17.71 -11.15
N SER A 28 2.77 -18.10 -11.57
CA SER A 28 1.67 -18.44 -10.65
C SER A 28 1.91 -19.72 -9.80
N GLN A 29 2.89 -20.53 -10.20
CA GLN A 29 3.34 -21.74 -9.49
C GLN A 29 4.41 -21.44 -8.44
N ASP A 30 5.01 -20.24 -8.48
CA ASP A 30 6.02 -19.84 -7.51
C ASP A 30 5.30 -19.26 -6.29
N SER A 31 5.47 -19.92 -5.13
CA SER A 31 5.04 -19.33 -3.85
C SER A 31 5.64 -17.93 -3.70
N PRO A 32 4.92 -16.95 -3.10
CA PRO A 32 5.48 -15.63 -2.87
C PRO A 32 6.85 -15.75 -2.20
N CYS A 33 7.86 -15.18 -2.86
CA CYS A 33 9.24 -15.41 -2.49
C CYS A 33 9.57 -14.62 -1.22
N LEU A 34 9.28 -15.21 -0.04
CA LEU A 34 9.54 -14.65 1.28
C LEU A 34 11.05 -14.60 1.52
N THR A 35 11.67 -13.48 1.13
CA THR A 35 13.12 -13.34 1.17
C THR A 35 13.50 -12.32 2.24
N SER A 36 14.57 -12.62 2.98
CA SER A 36 15.19 -11.63 3.85
C SER A 36 16.30 -10.90 3.09
N ALA A 37 16.30 -9.58 3.16
CA ALA A 37 17.37 -8.75 2.59
C ALA A 37 17.92 -7.83 3.69
N PRO A 38 18.73 -8.36 4.62
CA PRO A 38 19.12 -7.65 5.84
C PRO A 38 19.97 -6.40 5.57
N GLY A 39 20.66 -6.34 4.42
CA GLY A 39 21.49 -5.22 4.02
C GLY A 39 20.77 -4.15 3.18
N LEU A 40 19.54 -4.41 2.76
CA LEU A 40 18.83 -3.59 1.78
C LEU A 40 18.41 -2.25 2.38
N VAL A 41 18.73 -1.16 1.68
CA VAL A 41 18.49 0.23 2.08
C VAL A 41 17.39 0.85 1.24
N THR A 42 17.36 0.56 -0.07
CA THR A 42 16.27 1.00 -0.96
C THR A 42 15.66 -0.17 -1.70
N LEU A 43 14.34 -0.16 -1.78
CA LEU A 43 13.55 -1.14 -2.53
C LEU A 43 12.65 -0.43 -3.52
N GLU A 44 12.60 -0.94 -4.74
CA GLU A 44 11.68 -0.49 -5.75
C GLU A 44 11.07 -1.69 -6.44
N VAL A 45 9.75 -1.77 -6.45
CA VAL A 45 8.98 -2.81 -7.15
C VAL A 45 7.89 -2.11 -7.93
N ALA A 46 7.94 -2.15 -9.25
CA ALA A 46 6.96 -1.49 -10.11
C ALA A 46 6.61 -2.36 -11.33
N ASP A 47 5.41 -2.20 -11.86
CA ASP A 47 5.03 -2.71 -13.19
C ASP A 47 5.26 -4.23 -13.34
N CYS A 48 5.14 -4.95 -12.22
CA CYS A 48 5.34 -6.40 -12.16
C CYS A 48 4.00 -7.13 -12.36
N HIS A 49 4.05 -8.26 -13.05
CA HIS A 49 2.91 -9.13 -13.30
C HIS A 49 3.04 -10.44 -12.50
N GLY A 50 1.91 -11.04 -12.11
CA GLY A 50 1.93 -12.27 -11.31
C GLY A 50 2.21 -12.00 -9.82
N TRP A 51 2.75 -12.94 -9.06
CA TRP A 51 2.94 -12.76 -7.61
C TRP A 51 3.90 -11.59 -7.28
N THR A 52 3.48 -10.64 -6.44
CA THR A 52 4.38 -9.61 -5.92
C THR A 52 5.44 -10.28 -5.03
N PRO A 53 6.74 -10.05 -5.25
CA PRO A 53 7.79 -10.55 -4.37
C PRO A 53 7.63 -9.91 -2.98
N LEU A 54 7.50 -10.74 -1.95
CA LEU A 54 7.26 -10.27 -0.58
C LEU A 54 8.54 -10.38 0.24
N PHE A 55 8.91 -9.32 0.94
CA PHE A 55 10.04 -9.36 1.85
C PHE A 55 9.56 -9.57 3.28
N LYS A 56 10.09 -10.60 3.95
CA LYS A 56 9.71 -10.90 5.34
C LYS A 56 10.37 -9.97 6.35
N SER A 57 11.58 -9.50 6.05
CA SER A 57 12.36 -8.67 6.96
C SER A 57 13.40 -7.84 6.22
N LEU A 58 13.24 -6.51 6.29
CA LEU A 58 14.15 -5.51 5.71
C LEU A 58 14.63 -4.54 6.81
N PRO A 59 15.45 -5.00 7.78
CA PRO A 59 15.83 -4.20 8.96
C PRO A 59 16.64 -2.93 8.65
N SER A 60 17.31 -2.88 7.49
CA SER A 60 18.12 -1.74 7.05
C SER A 60 17.37 -0.79 6.10
N LEU A 61 16.09 -1.05 5.83
CA LEU A 61 15.33 -0.31 4.83
C LEU A 61 15.16 1.16 5.24
N VAL A 62 15.40 2.05 4.31
CA VAL A 62 15.24 3.51 4.46
C VAL A 62 14.11 3.98 3.56
N ALA A 63 14.12 3.59 2.28
CA ALA A 63 13.11 4.00 1.32
C ALA A 63 12.53 2.81 0.55
N ALA A 64 11.23 2.81 0.32
CA ALA A 64 10.62 1.89 -0.64
C ALA A 64 9.54 2.53 -1.50
N PHE A 65 9.55 2.18 -2.78
CA PHE A 65 8.49 2.46 -3.75
C PHE A 65 7.88 1.14 -4.22
N ILE A 66 6.59 0.99 -4.01
CA ILE A 66 5.82 -0.18 -4.41
C ILE A 66 4.69 0.29 -5.30
N ASN A 67 4.76 -0.05 -6.58
CA ASN A 67 3.68 0.10 -7.56
C ASN A 67 3.16 -1.27 -8.00
N THR A 68 2.00 -1.67 -7.49
CA THR A 68 1.38 -2.95 -7.85
C THR A 68 0.16 -2.71 -8.72
N GLU A 69 0.27 -3.06 -10.00
CA GLU A 69 -0.84 -2.94 -10.95
C GLU A 69 -1.79 -4.13 -10.89
N TYR A 70 -1.36 -5.36 -10.52
CA TYR A 70 -2.27 -6.52 -10.54
C TYR A 70 -1.73 -7.78 -9.84
N VAL A 71 -2.37 -8.23 -8.74
CA VAL A 71 -2.36 -9.65 -8.27
C VAL A 71 -3.64 -9.85 -7.44
N LEU A 72 -4.67 -10.59 -7.85
CA LEU A 72 -4.74 -12.05 -7.87
C LEU A 72 -5.83 -12.48 -8.87
N LYS A 73 -5.45 -12.98 -10.05
CA LYS A 73 -6.30 -13.92 -10.79
C LYS A 73 -5.85 -15.34 -10.44
N GLY A 74 -6.04 -15.70 -9.18
CA GLY A 74 -6.07 -17.10 -8.79
C GLY A 74 -7.30 -17.72 -9.43
N SER A 75 -7.10 -18.42 -10.55
CA SER A 75 -7.98 -19.43 -11.12
C SER A 75 -9.48 -19.11 -11.21
N SER A 76 -9.92 -18.83 -12.44
CA SER A 76 -11.30 -19.07 -12.93
C SER A 76 -12.45 -18.89 -11.91
N GLY A 77 -12.93 -17.67 -11.75
CA GLY A 77 -14.19 -17.42 -11.05
C GLY A 77 -14.51 -15.94 -10.94
N ASN A 78 -15.69 -15.53 -11.41
CA ASN A 78 -16.21 -14.15 -11.38
C ASN A 78 -16.59 -13.68 -9.97
N SER A 79 -15.68 -13.80 -9.00
CA SER A 79 -15.94 -13.34 -7.64
C SER A 79 -15.29 -11.98 -7.40
N PHE A 80 -16.13 -10.94 -7.45
CA PHE A 80 -15.81 -9.52 -7.19
C PHE A 80 -15.19 -9.22 -5.81
N ASN A 81 -14.98 -10.23 -4.96
CA ASN A 81 -14.54 -10.10 -3.58
C ASN A 81 -13.15 -10.71 -3.29
N GLY A 82 -12.40 -11.14 -4.30
CA GLY A 82 -11.10 -11.79 -4.10
C GLY A 82 -11.16 -13.16 -3.42
N TYR A 83 -12.37 -13.64 -3.09
CA TYR A 83 -12.63 -15.00 -2.63
C TYR A 83 -13.06 -15.86 -3.83
N CYS A 84 -12.24 -16.86 -4.17
CA CYS A 84 -12.57 -17.86 -5.19
C CYS A 84 -13.74 -18.78 -4.78
N GLY A 85 -14.32 -18.63 -3.57
CA GLY A 85 -15.44 -19.44 -3.07
C GLY A 85 -15.08 -20.89 -2.73
N HIS A 86 -13.80 -21.26 -2.82
CA HIS A 86 -13.28 -22.58 -2.48
C HIS A 86 -12.59 -22.55 -1.12
N GLU A 87 -13.13 -23.26 -0.13
CA GLU A 87 -12.61 -23.33 1.25
C GLU A 87 -11.16 -23.83 1.37
N GLN A 88 -10.63 -24.47 0.32
CA GLN A 88 -9.27 -25.04 0.26
C GLN A 88 -8.34 -24.29 -0.70
N CYS A 89 -8.78 -23.15 -1.23
CA CYS A 89 -8.03 -22.36 -2.20
C CYS A 89 -6.85 -21.71 -1.50
N VAL A 90 -5.65 -22.28 -1.57
CA VAL A 90 -4.42 -21.71 -0.96
C VAL A 90 -4.18 -20.27 -1.44
N VAL A 91 -4.66 -19.93 -2.65
CA VAL A 91 -4.59 -18.59 -3.23
C VAL A 91 -5.62 -17.60 -2.65
N CYS A 92 -6.67 -18.06 -1.94
CA CYS A 92 -7.64 -17.17 -1.27
C CYS A 92 -7.70 -17.37 0.26
N HIS A 93 -7.26 -18.53 0.75
CA HIS A 93 -7.25 -18.95 2.15
C HIS A 93 -5.82 -19.15 2.70
N GLY A 94 -4.82 -19.38 1.84
CA GLY A 94 -3.39 -19.40 2.21
C GLY A 94 -2.75 -18.01 2.22
N ILE A 95 -3.53 -16.96 1.93
CA ILE A 95 -3.22 -15.54 2.15
C ILE A 95 -3.52 -15.15 3.60
N ALA A 96 -3.16 -16.01 4.56
CA ALA A 96 -3.27 -15.67 5.98
C ALA A 96 -2.01 -14.98 6.50
N ASP A 97 -0.86 -15.15 5.84
CA ASP A 97 0.47 -14.78 6.37
C ASP A 97 1.18 -13.69 5.54
N PHE A 98 0.46 -12.69 5.03
CA PHE A 98 1.14 -11.57 4.39
C PHE A 98 1.72 -10.63 5.45
N VAL A 99 3.04 -10.72 5.59
CA VAL A 99 3.92 -9.89 6.42
C VAL A 99 4.54 -8.78 5.55
N PHE A 100 3.84 -8.36 4.48
CA PHE A 100 4.41 -7.45 3.46
C PHE A 100 4.61 -6.05 4.03
N LEU A 101 3.58 -5.46 4.64
CA LEU A 101 3.69 -4.18 5.33
C LEU A 101 4.67 -4.24 6.51
N GLU A 102 4.73 -5.37 7.22
CA GLU A 102 5.68 -5.58 8.31
C GLU A 102 7.13 -5.60 7.79
N GLY A 103 7.39 -6.18 6.62
CA GLY A 103 8.70 -6.11 5.95
C GLY A 103 9.11 -4.68 5.61
N LEU A 104 8.15 -3.79 5.37
CA LEU A 104 8.37 -2.37 5.07
C LEU A 104 8.39 -1.46 6.31
N SER A 105 8.01 -1.97 7.49
CA SER A 105 7.83 -1.19 8.73
C SER A 105 9.06 -0.42 9.20
N GLY A 106 10.25 -0.87 8.77
CA GLY A 106 11.54 -0.24 9.08
C GLY A 106 11.83 1.05 8.29
N ALA A 107 11.11 1.31 7.19
CA ALA A 107 11.38 2.42 6.30
C ALA A 107 11.08 3.79 6.92
N THR A 108 11.87 4.79 6.52
CA THR A 108 11.61 6.21 6.81
C THR A 108 10.79 6.90 5.73
N ASN A 109 10.82 6.37 4.51
CA ASN A 109 10.13 6.92 3.35
C ASN A 109 9.41 5.78 2.63
N LEU A 110 8.09 5.85 2.50
CA LEU A 110 7.30 4.86 1.78
C LEU A 110 6.42 5.52 0.74
N GLU A 111 6.37 4.91 -0.43
CA GLU A 111 5.45 5.24 -1.50
C GLU A 111 4.73 3.97 -1.91
N LEU A 112 3.41 3.93 -1.67
CA LEU A 112 2.58 2.76 -1.90
C LEU A 112 1.50 3.13 -2.90
N THR A 113 1.72 2.74 -4.15
CA THR A 113 0.77 2.90 -5.24
C THR A 113 0.23 1.53 -5.65
N ALA A 114 -1.09 1.46 -5.79
CA ALA A 114 -1.75 0.26 -6.26
C ALA A 114 -3.02 0.63 -7.01
N GLU A 115 -3.39 -0.22 -7.97
CA GLU A 115 -4.71 -0.15 -8.60
C GLU A 115 -5.81 -0.60 -7.64
N TYR A 116 -5.49 -1.55 -6.73
CA TYR A 116 -6.48 -2.28 -5.94
C TYR A 116 -6.18 -2.29 -4.42
N PHE A 117 -7.17 -1.94 -3.58
CA PHE A 117 -7.07 -1.90 -2.11
C PHE A 117 -6.82 -3.28 -1.48
N MET A 118 -7.33 -4.34 -2.11
CA MET A 118 -7.29 -5.72 -1.58
C MET A 118 -5.87 -6.20 -1.26
N ILE A 119 -4.87 -5.64 -1.93
CA ILE A 119 -3.45 -6.00 -1.76
C ILE A 119 -2.96 -5.71 -0.32
N PHE A 120 -3.45 -4.64 0.31
CA PHE A 120 -3.03 -4.25 1.65
C PHE A 120 -4.01 -4.65 2.75
N ARG A 121 -5.18 -5.18 2.40
CA ARG A 121 -6.28 -5.38 3.34
C ARG A 121 -5.89 -6.32 4.49
N THR A 122 -5.34 -7.48 4.16
CA THR A 122 -4.96 -8.50 5.16
C THR A 122 -3.82 -8.01 6.05
N ASP A 123 -2.80 -7.37 5.48
CA ASP A 123 -1.66 -6.83 6.23
C ASP A 123 -2.04 -5.74 7.22
N ILE A 124 -3.03 -4.92 6.88
CA ILE A 124 -3.56 -3.91 7.79
C ILE A 124 -4.20 -4.57 9.02
N GLU A 125 -4.82 -5.74 8.88
CA GLU A 125 -5.39 -6.50 10.01
C GLU A 125 -4.32 -6.97 10.98
N TRP A 126 -3.11 -7.27 10.49
CA TRP A 126 -1.92 -7.59 11.31
C TRP A 126 -1.32 -6.39 12.04
N CYS A 127 -1.77 -5.17 11.72
CA CYS A 127 -1.49 -3.96 12.47
C CYS A 127 0.02 -3.60 12.67
N PRO A 128 0.90 -3.68 11.65
CA PRO A 128 2.32 -3.37 11.82
C PRO A 128 2.57 -1.92 12.23
N MET A 129 3.62 -1.67 13.01
CA MET A 129 3.97 -0.33 13.51
C MET A 129 5.11 0.31 12.70
N PHE A 130 4.82 1.44 12.07
CA PHE A 130 5.76 2.22 11.26
C PHE A 130 6.49 3.26 12.12
N SER A 131 7.27 2.78 13.09
CA SER A 131 7.92 3.63 14.11
C SER A 131 8.94 4.63 13.57
N ARG A 132 9.43 4.44 12.33
CA ARG A 132 10.46 5.27 11.69
C ARG A 132 9.93 6.10 10.52
N LEU A 133 8.68 5.90 10.13
CA LEU A 133 8.13 6.47 8.91
C LEU A 133 7.91 7.98 9.06
N LYS A 134 8.58 8.75 8.20
CA LYS A 134 8.53 10.22 8.17
C LYS A 134 7.78 10.76 6.96
N THR A 135 7.91 10.11 5.81
CA THR A 135 7.17 10.50 4.60
C THR A 135 6.40 9.31 4.06
N LEU A 136 5.13 9.53 3.75
CA LEU A 136 4.26 8.53 3.18
C LEU A 136 3.54 9.09 1.95
N LEU A 137 3.59 8.36 0.85
CA LEU A 137 2.72 8.57 -0.31
C LEU A 137 1.78 7.39 -0.46
N LEU A 138 0.49 7.67 -0.62
CA LEU A 138 -0.54 6.67 -0.89
C LEU A 138 -1.28 7.04 -2.18
N SER A 139 -1.52 6.08 -3.07
CA SER A 139 -2.43 6.31 -4.21
C SER A 139 -3.91 6.16 -3.85
N ASP A 140 -4.80 6.28 -4.84
CA ASP A 140 -6.27 6.27 -4.69
C ASP A 140 -6.86 5.11 -3.89
N TRP A 141 -6.18 3.96 -3.82
CA TRP A 141 -6.64 2.81 -3.03
C TRP A 141 -6.85 3.17 -1.56
N CYS A 142 -6.14 4.16 -1.02
CA CYS A 142 -6.29 4.59 0.37
C CYS A 142 -7.65 5.26 0.66
N MET A 143 -8.41 5.64 -0.38
CA MET A 143 -9.75 6.19 -0.28
C MET A 143 -10.85 5.12 -0.38
N ALA A 144 -10.50 3.86 -0.65
CA ALA A 144 -11.44 2.74 -0.66
C ALA A 144 -11.88 2.36 0.77
N GLN A 145 -12.99 1.62 0.86
CA GLN A 145 -13.53 1.06 2.11
C GLN A 145 -13.51 2.06 3.29
N TYR A 146 -14.09 3.24 3.09
CA TYR A 146 -14.18 4.27 4.14
C TYR A 146 -12.82 4.74 4.68
N PHE A 147 -11.81 4.84 3.81
CA PHE A 147 -10.47 5.33 4.15
C PHE A 147 -9.69 4.44 5.11
N HIS A 148 -9.99 3.13 5.16
CA HIS A 148 -9.35 2.22 6.11
C HIS A 148 -7.82 2.22 6.01
N GLY A 149 -7.29 2.20 4.78
CA GLY A 149 -5.84 2.26 4.54
C GLY A 149 -5.21 3.56 5.04
N LEU A 150 -5.82 4.71 4.72
CA LEU A 150 -5.36 6.00 5.23
C LEU A 150 -5.37 6.06 6.76
N VAL A 151 -6.50 5.69 7.37
CA VAL A 151 -6.68 5.72 8.83
C VAL A 151 -5.67 4.80 9.52
N PHE A 152 -5.40 3.63 8.96
CA PHE A 152 -4.37 2.72 9.43
C PHE A 152 -3.00 3.39 9.48
N PHE A 153 -2.50 3.95 8.38
CA PHE A 153 -1.18 4.57 8.36
C PHE A 153 -1.08 5.78 9.29
N LEU A 154 -2.14 6.60 9.37
CA LEU A 154 -2.20 7.73 10.29
C LEU A 154 -2.08 7.29 11.76
N LYS A 155 -2.68 6.16 12.13
CA LYS A 155 -2.64 5.60 13.48
C LYS A 155 -1.31 4.89 13.79
N HIS A 156 -0.72 4.23 12.80
CA HIS A 156 0.46 3.37 12.99
C HIS A 156 1.80 4.05 12.67
N SER A 157 1.81 5.35 12.35
CA SER A 157 3.01 6.13 12.02
C SER A 157 3.20 7.30 13.00
N PRO A 158 3.69 7.05 14.22
CA PRO A 158 3.68 8.04 15.31
C PRO A 158 4.59 9.25 15.10
N ILE A 159 5.53 9.18 14.15
CA ILE A 159 6.48 10.27 13.83
C ILE A 159 6.34 10.78 12.40
N LEU A 160 5.23 10.47 11.73
CA LEU A 160 4.98 10.91 10.36
C LEU A 160 5.09 12.44 10.26
N GLU A 161 5.87 12.93 9.31
CA GLU A 161 6.14 14.35 9.07
C GLU A 161 5.43 14.88 7.81
N ARG A 162 5.28 14.05 6.76
CA ARG A 162 4.60 14.42 5.51
C ARG A 162 3.75 13.27 5.00
N LEU A 163 2.51 13.58 4.62
CA LEU A 163 1.60 12.69 3.91
C LEU A 163 1.31 13.26 2.52
N THR A 164 1.43 12.43 1.49
CA THR A 164 1.01 12.76 0.12
C THR A 164 -0.08 11.78 -0.30
N LEU A 165 -1.22 12.31 -0.72
CA LEU A 165 -2.33 11.53 -1.27
C LEU A 165 -2.37 11.79 -2.76
N GLU A 166 -2.05 10.77 -3.54
CA GLU A 166 -1.94 10.89 -4.98
C GLU A 166 -3.10 10.20 -5.70
N HIS A 167 -3.86 10.97 -6.47
CA HIS A 167 -4.82 10.40 -7.39
C HIS A 167 -4.08 9.75 -8.59
N CYS A 168 -4.28 8.44 -8.76
CA CYS A 168 -3.88 7.63 -9.89
C CYS A 168 -5.10 7.40 -10.78
N THR A 169 -5.08 7.92 -12.00
CA THR A 169 -6.12 7.77 -13.03
C THR A 169 -6.48 6.32 -13.40
N LEU A 170 -5.76 5.33 -12.85
CA LEU A 170 -5.90 3.91 -13.12
C LEU A 170 -6.98 3.21 -12.27
N SER A 171 -7.45 3.79 -11.16
CA SER A 171 -8.47 3.11 -10.32
C SER A 171 -9.85 3.17 -10.99
N LYS A 172 -10.06 2.33 -12.00
CA LYS A 172 -11.37 2.06 -12.57
C LYS A 172 -12.12 1.17 -11.58
N GLN A 173 -13.16 1.74 -10.98
CA GLN A 173 -14.18 1.07 -10.16
C GLN A 173 -13.73 0.67 -8.75
N TRP A 174 -14.16 1.48 -7.76
CA TRP A 174 -14.97 1.04 -6.62
C TRP A 174 -15.68 2.24 -5.99
N TYR A 175 -16.66 2.76 -6.70
CA TYR A 175 -17.71 3.56 -6.10
C TYR A 175 -18.79 2.58 -5.65
N ASP A 176 -18.58 1.94 -4.48
CA ASP A 176 -19.79 1.60 -3.74
C ASP A 176 -20.33 2.93 -3.24
N THR A 177 -21.31 3.44 -3.97
CA THR A 177 -22.01 4.69 -3.70
C THR A 177 -23.05 4.41 -2.62
N THR A 178 -22.70 3.61 -1.62
CA THR A 178 -23.52 3.45 -0.43
C THR A 178 -23.32 4.72 0.37
N THR A 179 -24.44 5.42 0.53
CA THR A 179 -24.67 6.65 1.28
C THR A 179 -24.37 6.53 2.78
N GLU A 180 -23.57 5.53 3.17
CA GLU A 180 -23.09 5.35 4.53
C GLU A 180 -22.02 6.40 4.81
N THR A 181 -22.42 7.38 5.61
CA THR A 181 -21.52 8.32 6.25
C THR A 181 -20.41 7.54 6.96
N TYR A 182 -19.14 7.88 6.71
CA TYR A 182 -18.02 7.46 7.57
C TYR A 182 -18.43 7.58 9.04
N LYS A 183 -18.56 6.44 9.73
CA LYS A 183 -18.85 6.33 11.17
C LYS A 183 -17.57 5.85 11.85
N PRO A 184 -16.65 6.76 12.21
CA PRO A 184 -15.43 6.37 12.89
C PRO A 184 -15.79 5.67 14.20
N LYS A 185 -15.25 4.45 14.39
CA LYS A 185 -15.45 3.70 15.65
C LYS A 185 -14.61 4.29 16.78
N ASP A 186 -13.37 4.70 16.46
CA ASP A 186 -12.42 5.22 17.43
C ASP A 186 -11.77 6.52 16.93
N LYS A 187 -11.66 7.50 17.81
CA LYS A 187 -10.89 8.72 17.59
C LYS A 187 -9.48 8.54 18.10
N PHE A 188 -8.48 8.90 17.30
CA PHE A 188 -7.10 9.08 17.73
C PHE A 188 -6.59 10.44 17.26
N LEU A 189 -5.43 10.84 17.78
CA LEU A 189 -4.74 12.02 17.30
C LEU A 189 -3.58 11.58 16.41
N VAL A 190 -3.54 12.13 15.19
CA VAL A 190 -2.42 11.94 14.27
C VAL A 190 -1.11 12.44 14.90
N SER A 191 0.01 11.89 14.43
CA SER A 191 1.37 12.34 14.77
C SER A 191 1.47 13.87 14.88
N LYS A 192 1.91 14.34 16.06
CA LYS A 192 2.24 15.76 16.30
C LYS A 192 3.39 16.27 15.44
N HIS A 193 4.13 15.35 14.79
CA HIS A 193 5.23 15.67 13.89
C HIS A 193 4.75 15.98 12.47
N LEU A 194 3.47 15.73 12.17
CA LEU A 194 2.91 15.96 10.84
C LEU A 194 2.92 17.47 10.53
N LYS A 195 3.64 17.84 9.49
CA LYS A 195 3.86 19.23 9.05
C LYS A 195 3.08 19.56 7.77
N ALA A 196 2.78 18.55 6.95
CA ALA A 196 2.11 18.76 5.67
C ALA A 196 1.33 17.53 5.23
N VAL A 197 0.15 17.78 4.67
CA VAL A 197 -0.66 16.84 3.89
C VAL A 197 -0.83 17.43 2.50
N GLU A 198 -0.27 16.78 1.49
CA GLU A 198 -0.43 17.15 0.09
C GLU A 198 -1.52 16.29 -0.54
N ILE A 199 -2.55 16.92 -1.10
CA ILE A 199 -3.66 16.24 -1.75
C ILE A 199 -3.62 16.57 -3.25
N ASN A 200 -3.13 15.61 -4.03
CA ASN A 200 -3.11 15.69 -5.49
C ASN A 200 -4.39 15.04 -6.02
N HIS A 201 -5.33 15.84 -6.52
CA HIS A 201 -6.66 15.34 -6.89
C HIS A 201 -7.12 15.81 -8.27
N VAL A 202 -8.10 15.09 -8.82
CA VAL A 202 -8.83 15.50 -10.02
C VAL A 202 -9.97 16.44 -9.62
N LYS A 203 -10.11 17.54 -10.36
CA LYS A 203 -11.15 18.54 -10.13
C LYS A 203 -12.54 17.89 -10.13
N GLY A 204 -13.31 18.15 -9.08
CA GLY A 204 -14.68 17.63 -8.93
C GLY A 204 -14.78 16.25 -8.27
N ASP A 205 -13.68 15.69 -7.76
CA ASP A 205 -13.73 14.47 -6.96
C ASP A 205 -14.52 14.68 -5.66
N LYS A 206 -15.70 14.04 -5.59
CA LYS A 206 -16.63 14.15 -4.46
C LYS A 206 -16.09 13.50 -3.18
N ARG A 207 -15.09 12.63 -3.27
CA ARG A 207 -14.47 11.95 -2.13
C ARG A 207 -13.66 12.91 -1.27
N ILE A 208 -13.15 14.01 -1.84
CA ILE A 208 -12.33 15.00 -1.14
C ILE A 208 -13.06 15.58 0.07
N HIS A 209 -14.36 15.86 -0.05
CA HIS A 209 -15.15 16.32 1.09
C HIS A 209 -15.16 15.32 2.26
N LEU A 210 -15.29 14.02 1.95
CA LEU A 210 -15.29 12.97 2.96
C LEU A 210 -13.89 12.76 3.54
N LEU A 211 -12.86 12.80 2.70
CA LEU A 211 -11.45 12.76 3.12
C LEU A 211 -11.14 13.87 4.14
N LEU A 212 -11.56 15.10 3.88
CA LEU A 212 -11.35 16.22 4.80
C LEU A 212 -12.07 16.00 6.14
N LYS A 213 -13.27 15.40 6.14
CA LYS A 213 -13.97 15.03 7.39
C LYS A 213 -13.19 13.97 8.18
N VAL A 214 -12.64 12.96 7.50
CA VAL A 214 -11.82 11.91 8.13
C VAL A 214 -10.57 12.53 8.76
N LEU A 215 -9.84 13.35 8.00
CA LEU A 215 -8.64 14.05 8.47
C LEU A 215 -8.95 14.94 9.68
N ALA A 216 -9.99 15.77 9.61
CA ALA A 216 -10.40 16.64 10.70
C ALA A 216 -10.83 15.86 11.95
N PHE A 217 -11.49 14.71 11.76
CA PHE A 217 -11.89 13.83 12.87
C PHE A 217 -10.69 13.32 13.67
N HIS A 218 -9.56 13.04 13.01
CA HIS A 218 -8.30 12.60 13.63
C HIS A 218 -7.32 13.74 13.95
N GLY A 219 -7.76 15.00 13.86
CA GLY A 219 -6.98 16.17 14.29
C GLY A 219 -6.06 16.77 13.21
N VAL A 220 -6.29 16.48 11.93
CA VAL A 220 -5.58 17.11 10.80
C VAL A 220 -6.48 18.20 10.21
N TYR A 221 -6.06 19.45 10.36
CA TYR A 221 -6.83 20.63 9.97
C TYR A 221 -6.26 21.32 8.74
N SER A 222 -7.01 22.30 8.21
CA SER A 222 -6.76 22.99 6.95
C SER A 222 -5.36 23.61 6.82
N GLU A 223 -4.76 24.06 7.92
CA GLU A 223 -3.43 24.67 7.93
C GLU A 223 -2.29 23.73 7.53
N LEU A 224 -2.50 22.41 7.66
CA LEU A 224 -1.53 21.39 7.22
C LEU A 224 -1.82 20.91 5.80
N ILE A 225 -2.99 21.22 5.24
CA ILE A 225 -3.50 20.62 4.01
C ILE A 225 -3.24 21.55 2.82
N ASN A 226 -2.53 21.02 1.83
CA ASN A 226 -2.21 21.71 0.58
C ASN A 226 -2.81 20.93 -0.59
N PHE A 227 -3.55 21.61 -1.47
CA PHE A 227 -4.11 21.00 -2.67
C PHE A 227 -3.22 21.27 -3.88
N LYS A 228 -3.04 20.24 -4.70
CA LYS A 228 -2.52 20.39 -6.07
C LYS A 228 -3.54 19.78 -7.02
N GLU A 229 -3.98 20.56 -8.00
CA GLU A 229 -4.90 20.08 -9.05
C GLU A 229 -4.08 19.39 -10.15
N LYS A 230 -4.45 18.17 -10.52
CA LYS A 230 -3.94 17.53 -11.74
C LYS A 230 -4.88 17.89 -12.90
N TYR A 231 -4.35 18.53 -13.93
CA TYR A 231 -5.05 18.65 -15.21
C TYR A 231 -4.96 17.31 -15.94
N THR A 232 -6.09 16.64 -16.15
CA THR A 232 -6.16 15.49 -17.07
C THR A 232 -5.91 16.02 -18.48
N SER A 233 -4.75 15.70 -19.05
CA SER A 233 -4.48 15.90 -20.50
C SER A 233 -5.04 14.76 -21.30
#